data_AF-A0A8C4YS52-F1
#
_entry.id   AF-A0A8C4YS52-F1
#
_cell.length_a   1.000
_cell.length_b   1.000
_cell.length_c   1.000
_cell.angle_alpha   90.00
_cell.angle_beta   90.00
_cell.angle_gamma   90.00
#
_symmetry.space_group_name_H-M   'P 1'
#
loop_
_entity.id
_entity.type
_entity.pdbx_description
1 polymer ?
#
loop_
_entity_poly.entity_id
_entity_poly.type
_entity_poly.pdbx_seq_one_letter_code
_entity_poly.pdbx_strand_id
1 'polypeptide(L)'
;MPQLSSQHLKGHRELRLAHLALSFITMGFVWQEGEEETVKLLPRNLAVPYWEISQMLGLPPILVHADFVLANWKKKNLNGNLDTIFSLPGGESLRGFILVTCLVEKAAAPGLKVQYNSYNLQRHRQSRQEVTDYVDPAIFYAVIRIFLSGWKDNPAMPGGLIYEGVSDEPMSYSGGSAAQSTVLHAFDELLTIHHSKESTAFLHRMRDYMPPHHRAFIEEIQSAPSLKQHILSSGNEKLRIAYNQCVSVLADLRTYHIAIVTKFIVIAAANAKAKKGKPSHWAGNFQINPPSSLQERGTGGSGILSFLKSVRDTTRAGIIQG
;
A
#
# COMPACT_ATOMS: atom_id res chain seq x y z
N MET A 1 17.02 -15.21 18.64
CA MET A 1 16.74 -13.97 19.41
C MET A 1 16.02 -14.33 20.69
N PRO A 2 16.28 -13.71 21.86
CA PRO A 2 15.42 -13.88 23.03
C PRO A 2 14.02 -13.30 22.74
N GLN A 3 12.98 -13.85 23.37
CA GLN A 3 11.63 -13.26 23.30
C GLN A 3 11.60 -11.99 24.16
N LEU A 4 11.25 -10.85 23.55
CA LEU A 4 11.15 -9.56 24.24
C LEU A 4 9.69 -9.29 24.64
N SER A 5 9.48 -8.73 25.83
CA SER A 5 8.13 -8.40 26.31
C SER A 5 7.63 -7.09 25.71
N SER A 6 6.40 -7.11 25.16
CA SER A 6 5.67 -5.95 24.63
C SER A 6 5.26 -4.94 25.70
N GLN A 7 5.24 -5.34 26.98
CA GLN A 7 4.79 -4.51 28.11
C GLN A 7 5.66 -3.27 28.38
N HIS A 8 6.88 -3.23 27.84
CA HIS A 8 7.77 -2.09 27.99
C HIS A 8 7.44 -0.93 27.04
N LEU A 9 6.58 -1.15 26.03
CA LEU A 9 6.13 -0.13 25.09
C LEU A 9 4.93 0.62 25.69
N LYS A 10 5.14 1.89 26.05
CA LYS A 10 4.18 2.70 26.82
C LYS A 10 3.37 3.68 25.96
N GLY A 11 3.75 3.89 24.70
CA GLY A 11 3.12 4.90 23.84
C GLY A 11 2.82 4.43 22.42
N HIS A 12 1.87 5.10 21.77
CA HIS A 12 1.48 4.80 20.39
C HIS A 12 2.67 4.85 19.43
N ARG A 13 3.57 5.83 19.56
CA ARG A 13 4.76 5.93 18.69
C ARG A 13 5.74 4.78 18.89
N GLU A 14 5.91 4.31 20.13
CA GLU A 14 6.76 3.16 20.45
C GLU A 14 6.16 1.88 19.87
N LEU A 15 4.86 1.67 20.04
CA LEU A 15 4.13 0.55 19.44
C LEU A 15 4.22 0.56 17.91
N ARG A 16 4.03 1.72 17.27
CA ARG A 16 4.13 1.86 15.81
C ARG A 16 5.55 1.59 15.29
N LEU A 17 6.58 2.07 16.00
CA LEU A 17 7.96 1.79 15.64
C LEU A 17 8.31 0.30 15.83
N ALA A 18 7.80 -0.32 16.90
CA ALA A 18 7.98 -1.75 17.14
C ALA A 18 7.26 -2.60 16.08
N HIS A 19 6.03 -2.28 15.71
CA HIS A 19 5.30 -2.93 14.61
C HIS A 19 6.04 -2.78 13.28
N LEU A 20 6.56 -1.58 12.99
CA LEU A 20 7.42 -1.34 11.84
C LEU A 20 8.68 -2.22 11.85
N ALA A 21 9.40 -2.28 12.97
CA ALA A 21 10.61 -3.10 13.06
C ALA A 21 10.30 -4.60 12.88
N LEU A 22 9.31 -5.12 13.60
CA LEU A 22 8.93 -6.53 13.59
C LEU A 22 8.33 -6.95 12.24
N SER A 23 7.59 -6.07 11.58
CA SER A 23 7.10 -6.31 10.22
C SER A 23 8.23 -6.44 9.21
N PHE A 24 9.22 -5.54 9.24
CA PHE A 24 10.40 -5.63 8.35
C PHE A 24 11.23 -6.88 8.63
N ILE A 25 11.46 -7.24 9.90
CA ILE A 25 12.15 -8.48 10.28
C ILE A 25 11.36 -9.70 9.78
N THR A 26 10.04 -9.69 9.94
CA THR A 26 9.16 -10.78 9.48
C THR A 26 9.21 -10.95 7.97
N MET A 27 9.09 -9.87 7.19
CA MET A 27 9.17 -9.96 5.72
C MET A 27 10.57 -10.40 5.25
N GLY A 28 11.62 -9.93 5.92
CA GLY A 28 12.99 -10.39 5.67
C GLY A 28 13.15 -11.88 5.94
N PHE A 29 12.71 -12.35 7.11
CA PHE A 29 12.77 -13.75 7.50
C PHE A 29 11.97 -14.66 6.56
N VAL A 30 10.75 -14.25 6.17
CA VAL A 30 9.87 -15.07 5.34
C VAL A 30 10.39 -15.18 3.90
N TRP A 31 10.94 -14.10 3.35
CA TRP A 31 11.27 -13.99 1.93
C TRP A 31 12.76 -13.96 1.62
N GLN A 32 13.66 -14.13 2.60
CA GLN A 32 15.11 -14.08 2.37
C GLN A 32 15.61 -15.10 1.32
N GLU A 33 14.99 -16.28 1.25
CA GLU A 33 15.34 -17.33 0.27
C GLU A 33 14.46 -17.30 -1.00
N GLY A 34 13.59 -16.29 -1.15
CA GLY A 34 12.70 -16.19 -2.28
C GLY A 34 11.43 -17.05 -2.16
N GLU A 35 10.91 -17.53 -3.30
CA GLU A 35 9.66 -18.33 -3.37
C GLU A 35 9.88 -19.85 -3.37
N GLU A 36 11.12 -20.32 -3.53
CA GLU A 36 11.41 -21.75 -3.69
C GLU A 36 11.44 -22.49 -2.34
N GLU A 37 11.87 -21.82 -1.27
CA GLU A 37 11.96 -22.38 0.10
C GLU A 37 11.16 -21.54 1.09
N THR A 38 9.84 -21.44 0.91
CA THR A 38 9.00 -20.63 1.79
C THR A 38 8.91 -21.21 3.20
N VAL A 39 9.17 -20.37 4.20
CA VAL A 39 9.00 -20.73 5.61
C VAL A 39 7.52 -20.94 5.94
N LYS A 40 7.21 -21.96 6.73
CA LYS A 40 5.82 -22.27 7.15
C LYS A 40 5.50 -21.78 8.56
N LEU A 41 6.52 -21.42 9.32
CA LEU A 41 6.42 -21.08 10.73
C LEU A 41 7.27 -19.85 11.04
N LEU A 42 6.65 -18.85 11.63
CA LEU A 42 7.30 -17.69 12.22
C LEU A 42 7.70 -18.03 13.66
N PRO A 43 9.00 -17.99 14.01
CA PRO A 43 9.47 -18.39 15.33
C PRO A 43 8.84 -17.59 16.47
N ARG A 44 8.57 -18.26 17.59
CA ARG A 44 7.84 -17.71 18.75
C ARG A 44 8.38 -16.38 19.26
N ASN A 45 9.70 -16.27 19.30
CA ASN A 45 10.41 -15.07 19.76
C ASN A 45 10.15 -13.82 18.89
N LEU A 46 9.68 -14.02 17.65
CA LEU A 46 9.26 -12.96 16.73
C LEU A 46 7.72 -12.90 16.65
N ALA A 47 7.05 -14.05 16.55
CA ALA A 47 5.61 -14.15 16.36
C ALA A 47 4.79 -13.59 17.53
N VAL A 48 5.12 -13.97 18.77
CA VAL A 48 4.36 -13.55 19.97
C VAL A 48 4.40 -12.03 20.18
N PRO A 49 5.57 -11.37 20.30
CA PRO A 49 5.59 -9.92 20.52
C PRO A 49 4.98 -9.16 19.33
N TYR A 50 5.16 -9.66 18.11
CA TYR A 50 4.58 -9.02 16.94
C TYR A 50 3.06 -9.06 16.97
N TRP A 51 2.48 -10.24 17.22
CA TRP A 51 1.04 -10.39 17.35
C TRP A 51 0.45 -9.55 18.48
N GLU A 52 1.07 -9.54 19.67
CA GLU A 52 0.62 -8.73 20.80
C GLU A 52 0.55 -7.23 20.44
N ILE A 53 1.62 -6.71 19.82
CA ILE A 53 1.69 -5.30 19.38
C ILE A 53 0.66 -5.03 18.29
N SER A 54 0.47 -5.95 17.36
CA SER A 54 -0.57 -5.89 16.33
C SER A 54 -1.97 -5.80 16.95
N GLN A 55 -2.28 -6.60 17.98
CA GLN A 55 -3.55 -6.51 18.71
C GLN A 55 -3.72 -5.15 19.39
N MET A 56 -2.69 -4.65 20.09
CA MET A 56 -2.73 -3.34 20.76
C MET A 56 -2.95 -2.16 19.79
N LEU A 57 -2.46 -2.29 18.55
CA LEU A 57 -2.62 -1.28 17.50
C LEU A 57 -3.90 -1.45 16.66
N GLY A 58 -4.58 -2.59 16.76
CA GLY A 58 -5.68 -2.95 15.86
C GLY A 58 -5.23 -3.09 14.41
N LEU A 59 -4.03 -3.62 14.19
CA LEU A 59 -3.44 -3.93 12.89
C LEU A 59 -3.17 -5.44 12.78
N PRO A 60 -3.07 -6.02 11.57
CA PRO A 60 -2.65 -7.40 11.40
C PRO A 60 -1.12 -7.55 11.54
N PRO A 61 -0.61 -8.70 12.00
CA PRO A 61 0.82 -8.98 12.13
C PRO A 61 1.47 -9.29 10.76
N ILE A 62 1.34 -8.38 9.80
CA ILE A 62 2.04 -8.37 8.51
C ILE A 62 2.48 -6.93 8.19
N LEU A 63 3.50 -6.75 7.34
CA LEU A 63 3.89 -5.42 6.87
C LEU A 63 2.74 -4.76 6.10
N VAL A 64 2.16 -3.71 6.69
CA VAL A 64 1.09 -2.92 6.08
C VAL A 64 1.59 -1.57 5.57
N HIS A 65 0.81 -0.93 4.69
CA HIS A 65 1.09 0.41 4.17
C HIS A 65 1.34 1.46 5.27
N ALA A 66 0.60 1.36 6.38
CA ALA A 66 0.78 2.27 7.50
C ALA A 66 2.20 2.19 8.10
N ASP A 67 2.82 1.02 8.09
CA ASP A 67 4.20 0.85 8.55
C ASP A 67 5.16 1.22 7.44
N PHE A 68 5.02 0.55 6.30
CA PHE A 68 5.94 0.64 5.17
C PHE A 68 6.11 2.07 4.63
N VAL A 69 5.04 2.87 4.66
CA VAL A 69 5.02 4.23 4.13
C VAL A 69 4.85 5.26 5.23
N LEU A 70 3.77 5.18 6.02
CA LEU A 70 3.38 6.30 6.89
C LEU A 70 4.29 6.45 8.13
N ALA A 71 4.88 5.36 8.61
CA ALA A 71 5.78 5.35 9.76
C ALA A 71 7.26 5.21 9.40
N ASN A 72 7.60 4.72 8.20
CA ASN A 72 8.98 4.44 7.80
C ASN A 72 9.73 5.65 7.21
N TRP A 73 9.71 6.78 7.90
CA TRP A 73 10.47 7.95 7.47
C TRP A 73 11.05 8.74 8.63
N LYS A 74 12.17 9.41 8.36
CA LYS A 74 12.86 10.33 9.27
C LYS A 74 13.41 11.51 8.49
N LYS A 75 13.68 12.62 9.18
CA LYS A 75 14.41 13.74 8.59
C LYS A 75 15.90 13.39 8.55
N LYS A 76 16.52 13.52 7.37
CA LYS A 76 17.96 13.34 7.16
C LYS A 76 18.78 14.49 7.72
N ASN A 77 18.27 15.72 7.60
CA ASN A 77 18.90 16.95 8.10
C ASN A 77 17.85 18.03 8.42
N LEU A 78 18.28 19.12 9.05
CA LEU A 78 17.43 20.27 9.38
C LEU A 78 16.81 20.94 8.14
N ASN A 79 17.42 20.74 6.97
CA ASN A 79 16.97 21.30 5.68
C ASN A 79 15.76 20.56 5.08
N GLY A 80 15.25 19.50 5.74
CA GLY A 80 13.98 18.87 5.41
C GLY A 80 14.02 17.68 4.44
N ASN A 81 15.21 17.18 4.07
CA ASN A 81 15.31 15.97 3.25
C ASN A 81 14.85 14.74 4.06
N LEU A 82 14.08 13.85 3.44
CA LEU A 82 13.56 12.63 4.07
C LEU A 82 14.47 11.42 3.81
N ASP A 83 14.45 10.49 4.75
CA ASP A 83 15.09 9.17 4.62
C ASP A 83 14.22 8.09 5.27
N THR A 84 14.50 6.82 4.99
CA THR A 84 13.79 5.68 5.59
C THR A 84 14.41 5.29 6.94
N ILE A 85 13.62 4.66 7.82
CA ILE A 85 14.09 4.13 9.10
C ILE A 85 14.64 2.72 8.88
N PHE A 86 13.85 1.86 8.24
CA PHE A 86 14.18 0.49 7.89
C PHE A 86 14.18 0.29 6.37
N SER A 87 14.94 -0.70 5.93
CA SER A 87 15.08 -1.07 4.53
C SER A 87 15.03 -2.59 4.37
N LEU A 88 14.60 -3.03 3.20
CA LEU A 88 14.67 -4.39 2.68
C LEU A 88 15.55 -4.38 1.42
N PRO A 89 15.87 -5.53 0.81
CA PRO A 89 16.59 -5.54 -0.45
C PRO A 89 15.90 -4.69 -1.53
N GLY A 90 16.71 -3.99 -2.34
CA GLY A 90 16.24 -3.03 -3.34
C GLY A 90 16.93 -1.66 -3.30
N GLY A 91 17.74 -1.39 -2.27
CA GLY A 91 18.61 -0.21 -2.19
C GLY A 91 17.87 1.11 -2.41
N GLU A 92 18.44 2.00 -3.23
CA GLU A 92 17.84 3.31 -3.53
C GLU A 92 16.46 3.19 -4.22
N SER A 93 16.19 2.10 -4.95
CA SER A 93 14.85 1.91 -5.54
C SER A 93 13.78 1.66 -4.48
N LEU A 94 14.10 0.91 -3.42
CA LEU A 94 13.16 0.71 -2.32
C LEU A 94 12.94 2.01 -1.55
N ARG A 95 14.03 2.70 -1.24
CA ARG A 95 13.99 4.02 -0.58
C ARG A 95 13.16 5.02 -1.39
N GLY A 96 13.41 5.09 -2.69
CA GLY A 96 12.66 5.92 -3.63
C GLY A 96 11.16 5.58 -3.64
N PHE A 97 10.83 4.29 -3.72
CA PHE A 97 9.44 3.82 -3.71
C PHE A 97 8.70 4.27 -2.44
N ILE A 98 9.28 4.02 -1.26
CA ILE A 98 8.69 4.41 0.04
C ILE A 98 8.48 5.92 0.11
N LEU A 99 9.52 6.71 -0.18
CA LEU A 99 9.48 8.16 -0.01
C LEU A 99 8.55 8.84 -1.03
N VAL A 100 8.55 8.41 -2.29
CA VAL A 100 7.62 8.95 -3.29
C VAL A 100 6.18 8.63 -2.90
N THR A 101 5.88 7.41 -2.44
CA THR A 101 4.53 7.09 -1.95
C THR A 101 4.16 7.92 -0.71
N CYS A 102 5.08 8.14 0.23
CA CYS A 102 4.85 9.01 1.38
C CYS A 102 4.55 10.46 0.97
N LEU A 103 5.21 10.96 -0.09
CA LEU A 103 4.95 12.30 -0.61
C LEU A 103 3.60 12.40 -1.31
N VAL A 104 3.15 11.36 -2.01
CA VAL A 104 1.79 11.29 -2.57
C VAL A 104 0.74 11.38 -1.46
N GLU A 105 0.89 10.59 -0.38
CA GLU A 105 0.01 10.63 0.80
C GLU A 105 -0.02 12.02 1.44
N LYS A 106 1.16 12.61 1.67
CA LYS A 106 1.30 13.95 2.24
C LYS A 106 0.65 15.01 1.36
N ALA A 107 0.82 14.92 0.05
CA ALA A 107 0.29 15.90 -0.89
C ALA A 107 -1.25 15.84 -0.92
N ALA A 108 -1.83 14.66 -0.78
CA ALA A 108 -3.28 14.46 -0.83
C ALA A 108 -4.01 14.76 0.50
N ALA A 109 -3.31 14.68 1.64
CA ALA A 109 -3.88 14.91 2.97
C ALA A 109 -4.63 16.25 3.17
N PRO A 110 -4.21 17.40 2.61
CA PRO A 110 -4.98 18.64 2.70
C PRO A 110 -6.38 18.55 2.09
N GLY A 111 -6.58 17.73 1.05
CA GLY A 111 -7.89 17.52 0.44
C GLY A 111 -8.89 16.83 1.37
N LEU A 112 -8.41 16.09 2.38
CA LEU A 112 -9.25 15.48 3.42
C LEU A 112 -9.59 16.43 4.56
N LYS A 113 -8.81 17.50 4.74
CA LYS A 113 -9.05 18.51 5.78
C LYS A 113 -10.15 19.50 5.43
N VAL A 114 -10.78 19.39 4.25
CA VAL A 114 -11.88 20.26 3.82
C VAL A 114 -13.20 19.83 4.48
N GLN A 115 -13.19 19.67 5.81
CA GLN A 115 -14.31 20.08 6.64
C GLN A 115 -14.00 21.53 7.03
N TYR A 116 -14.93 22.43 6.72
CA TYR A 116 -15.02 23.83 7.18
C TYR A 116 -14.44 25.00 6.37
N ASN A 117 -13.64 24.83 5.32
CA ASN A 117 -13.33 25.97 4.43
C ASN A 117 -13.07 25.52 2.99
N SER A 118 -14.05 25.78 2.13
CA SER A 118 -13.93 25.70 0.69
C SER A 118 -12.83 26.62 0.19
N TYR A 119 -11.62 26.10 -0.07
CA TYR A 119 -10.67 26.57 -1.10
C TYR A 119 -9.39 25.70 -1.03
N ASN A 120 -8.84 25.36 -2.20
CA ASN A 120 -7.49 24.82 -2.45
C ASN A 120 -7.32 23.31 -2.73
N LEU A 121 -8.08 22.73 -3.67
CA LEU A 121 -7.60 21.56 -4.44
C LEU A 121 -6.64 21.94 -5.59
N GLN A 122 -6.38 23.24 -5.79
CA GLN A 122 -5.66 23.75 -6.95
C GLN A 122 -4.12 23.77 -6.81
N ARG A 123 -3.56 23.31 -5.68
CA ARG A 123 -2.11 23.40 -5.40
C ARG A 123 -1.30 22.14 -5.73
N HIS A 124 -1.80 21.28 -6.61
CA HIS A 124 -1.16 19.98 -6.94
C HIS A 124 -0.22 19.97 -8.16
N ARG A 125 0.22 21.13 -8.68
CA ARG A 125 1.11 21.17 -9.86
C ARG A 125 2.63 21.20 -9.56
N GLN A 126 3.08 21.23 -8.30
CA GLN A 126 4.47 21.60 -7.98
C GLN A 126 5.38 20.51 -7.35
N SER A 127 5.02 19.23 -7.37
CA SER A 127 6.00 18.18 -7.06
C SER A 127 5.82 16.95 -7.97
N ARG A 128 6.13 17.11 -9.26
CA ARG A 128 6.35 15.97 -10.16
C ARG A 128 7.72 15.36 -9.86
N GLN A 129 7.84 14.73 -8.70
CA GLN A 129 8.83 13.69 -8.48
C GLN A 129 8.20 12.42 -9.01
N GLU A 130 8.62 11.99 -10.19
CA GLU A 130 8.04 10.79 -10.80
C GLU A 130 8.66 9.57 -10.12
N VAL A 131 7.84 8.54 -9.84
CA VAL A 131 8.34 7.26 -9.29
C VAL A 131 9.48 6.73 -10.16
N THR A 132 9.43 6.99 -11.47
CA THR A 132 10.43 6.57 -12.46
C THR A 132 11.80 7.23 -12.31
N ASP A 133 11.90 8.36 -11.60
CA ASP A 133 13.17 9.05 -11.39
C ASP A 133 13.98 8.41 -10.25
N TYR A 134 13.30 7.66 -9.37
CA TYR A 134 13.87 7.13 -8.13
C TYR A 134 13.82 5.60 -8.03
N VAL A 135 13.02 4.94 -8.87
CA VAL A 135 12.78 3.50 -8.77
C VAL A 135 13.10 2.83 -10.11
N ASP A 136 14.03 1.88 -10.09
CA ASP A 136 14.33 1.02 -11.23
C ASP A 136 13.23 -0.06 -11.39
N PRO A 137 12.56 -0.16 -12.55
CA PRO A 137 11.53 -1.17 -12.79
C PRO A 137 11.98 -2.62 -12.62
N ALA A 138 13.22 -2.96 -13.00
CA ALA A 138 13.74 -4.31 -12.87
C ALA A 138 14.03 -4.65 -11.39
N ILE A 139 14.60 -3.72 -10.63
CA ILE A 139 14.83 -3.90 -9.19
C ILE A 139 13.49 -4.01 -8.45
N PHE A 140 12.52 -3.15 -8.77
CA PHE A 140 11.20 -3.23 -8.19
C PHE A 140 10.56 -4.59 -8.45
N TYR A 141 10.54 -5.01 -9.72
CA TYR A 141 9.88 -6.25 -10.12
C TYR A 141 10.55 -7.50 -9.53
N ALA A 142 11.87 -7.60 -9.63
CA ALA A 142 12.61 -8.82 -9.29
C ALA A 142 12.97 -8.91 -7.80
N VAL A 143 13.21 -7.77 -7.13
CA VAL A 143 13.74 -7.75 -5.76
C VAL A 143 12.71 -7.24 -4.77
N ILE A 144 12.11 -6.07 -5.00
CA ILE A 144 11.28 -5.42 -3.96
C ILE A 144 9.95 -6.14 -3.75
N ARG A 145 9.27 -6.53 -4.83
CA ARG A 145 7.89 -7.03 -4.77
C ARG A 145 7.72 -8.23 -3.85
N ILE A 146 8.68 -9.14 -3.81
CA ILE A 146 8.58 -10.35 -2.98
C ILE A 146 8.48 -10.01 -1.49
N PHE A 147 9.26 -9.03 -1.03
CA PHE A 147 9.25 -8.57 0.36
C PHE A 147 7.98 -7.79 0.75
N LEU A 148 7.13 -7.43 -0.22
CA LEU A 148 5.83 -6.81 0.03
C LEU A 148 4.68 -7.81 -0.07
N SER A 149 4.96 -9.05 -0.49
CA SER A 149 3.95 -10.10 -0.64
C SER A 149 3.52 -10.67 0.69
N GLY A 150 2.23 -10.87 0.83
CA GLY A 150 1.67 -11.65 1.93
C GLY A 150 1.50 -13.12 1.54
N TRP A 151 0.85 -13.86 2.42
CA TRP A 151 0.58 -15.29 2.28
C TRP A 151 -0.92 -15.60 2.18
N LYS A 152 -1.76 -14.59 1.97
CA LYS A 152 -3.15 -14.74 1.49
C LYS A 152 -3.22 -14.60 -0.01
N ASP A 153 -3.94 -15.50 -0.68
CA ASP A 153 -4.06 -15.55 -2.14
C ASP A 153 -2.68 -15.68 -2.86
N ASN A 154 -1.67 -16.20 -2.15
CA ASN A 154 -0.30 -16.36 -2.65
C ASN A 154 0.01 -17.84 -2.96
N PRO A 155 0.22 -18.20 -4.24
CA PRO A 155 0.57 -19.56 -4.64
C PRO A 155 1.85 -20.14 -4.01
N ALA A 156 2.81 -19.30 -3.59
CA ALA A 156 4.03 -19.76 -2.93
C ALA A 156 3.80 -20.15 -1.46
N MET A 157 2.70 -19.70 -0.85
CA MET A 157 2.33 -19.99 0.53
C MET A 157 0.82 -20.27 0.64
N PRO A 158 0.29 -21.30 -0.04
CA PRO A 158 -1.15 -21.52 -0.16
C PRO A 158 -1.81 -21.88 1.18
N GLY A 159 -1.03 -22.39 2.13
CA GLY A 159 -1.49 -22.72 3.47
C GLY A 159 -1.41 -21.56 4.46
N GLY A 160 -0.87 -20.39 4.10
CA GLY A 160 -0.60 -19.30 5.04
C GLY A 160 0.68 -19.51 5.86
N LEU A 161 0.78 -18.81 7.00
CA LEU A 161 1.95 -18.83 7.88
C LEU A 161 1.52 -19.13 9.32
N ILE A 162 2.17 -20.10 9.98
CA ILE A 162 1.95 -20.40 11.40
C ILE A 162 2.71 -19.36 12.24
N TYR A 163 2.03 -18.76 13.22
CA TYR A 163 2.64 -17.87 14.21
C TYR A 163 2.87 -18.65 15.49
N GLU A 164 4.09 -19.16 15.66
CA GLU A 164 4.40 -20.07 16.77
C GLU A 164 4.11 -19.43 18.12
N GLY A 165 3.34 -20.13 18.97
CA GLY A 165 2.92 -19.63 20.28
C GLY A 165 1.78 -18.61 20.27
N VAL A 166 1.23 -18.30 19.08
CA VAL A 166 0.04 -17.45 18.91
C VAL A 166 -1.14 -18.27 18.39
N SER A 167 -0.93 -19.06 17.35
CA SER A 167 -1.96 -19.90 16.72
C SER A 167 -1.34 -21.19 16.22
N ASP A 168 -1.98 -22.32 16.51
CA ASP A 168 -1.61 -23.63 15.97
C ASP A 168 -2.03 -23.77 14.48
N GLU A 169 -3.08 -23.04 14.08
CA GLU A 169 -3.53 -22.97 12.70
C GLU A 169 -2.79 -21.86 11.93
N PRO A 170 -2.42 -22.11 10.65
CA PRO A 170 -1.84 -21.08 9.80
C PRO A 170 -2.77 -19.86 9.62
N MET A 171 -2.19 -18.67 9.65
CA MET A 171 -2.90 -17.42 9.45
C MET A 171 -2.64 -16.90 8.03
N SER A 172 -3.64 -16.24 7.44
CA SER A 172 -3.60 -15.76 6.05
C SER A 172 -3.76 -14.24 5.96
N TYR A 173 -2.69 -13.53 5.59
CA TYR A 173 -2.68 -12.07 5.45
C TYR A 173 -2.27 -11.59 4.05
N SER A 174 -2.96 -10.57 3.55
CA SER A 174 -2.63 -9.91 2.28
C SER A 174 -1.38 -9.05 2.43
N GLY A 175 -0.53 -9.02 1.40
CA GLY A 175 0.65 -8.17 1.38
C GLY A 175 0.33 -6.69 1.22
N GLY A 176 1.38 -5.87 1.30
CA GLY A 176 1.29 -4.42 1.15
C GLY A 176 0.77 -4.02 -0.22
N SER A 177 -0.14 -3.05 -0.27
CA SER A 177 -0.73 -2.53 -1.51
C SER A 177 -1.14 -1.08 -1.34
N ALA A 178 -1.11 -0.30 -2.43
CA ALA A 178 -1.67 1.06 -2.45
C ALA A 178 -3.16 1.08 -2.05
N ALA A 179 -3.87 -0.04 -2.20
CA ALA A 179 -5.25 -0.18 -1.75
C ALA A 179 -5.41 -0.17 -0.21
N GLN A 180 -4.33 -0.17 0.56
CA GLN A 180 -4.35 0.06 2.01
C GLN A 180 -4.23 1.56 2.36
N SER A 181 -4.15 2.46 1.37
CA SER A 181 -4.14 3.91 1.57
C SER A 181 -5.51 4.41 2.03
N THR A 182 -5.57 4.99 3.22
CA THR A 182 -6.78 5.65 3.75
C THR A 182 -7.25 6.78 2.84
N VAL A 183 -6.32 7.52 2.24
CA VAL A 183 -6.64 8.70 1.42
C VAL A 183 -7.46 8.34 0.19
N LEU A 184 -7.09 7.26 -0.50
CA LEU A 184 -7.81 6.82 -1.70
C LEU A 184 -9.26 6.43 -1.37
N HIS A 185 -9.47 5.75 -0.24
CA HIS A 185 -10.79 5.35 0.22
C HIS A 185 -11.64 6.54 0.65
N ALA A 186 -11.05 7.48 1.41
CA ALA A 186 -11.75 8.66 1.86
C ALA A 186 -12.24 9.53 0.69
N PHE A 187 -11.46 9.66 -0.38
CA PHE A 187 -11.93 10.35 -1.60
C PHE A 187 -13.02 9.60 -2.35
N ASP A 188 -12.95 8.27 -2.42
CA ASP A 188 -14.03 7.48 -3.03
C ASP A 188 -15.35 7.66 -2.27
N GLU A 189 -15.34 7.56 -0.94
CA GLU A 189 -16.54 7.76 -0.13
C GLU A 189 -17.07 9.20 -0.24
N LEU A 190 -16.19 10.20 -0.11
CA LEU A 190 -16.55 11.61 -0.21
C LEU A 190 -17.20 11.96 -1.56
N LEU A 191 -16.65 11.41 -2.64
CA LEU A 191 -17.16 11.62 -4.00
C LEU A 191 -18.26 10.61 -4.38
N THR A 192 -18.71 9.77 -3.44
CA THR A 192 -19.78 8.78 -3.65
C THR A 192 -19.49 7.88 -4.87
N ILE A 193 -18.26 7.37 -4.97
CA ILE A 193 -17.81 6.47 -6.03
C ILE A 193 -18.08 5.02 -5.59
N HIS A 194 -19.09 4.40 -6.19
CA HIS A 194 -19.49 3.02 -5.89
C HIS A 194 -18.86 2.02 -6.86
N HIS A 195 -17.82 1.31 -6.42
CA HIS A 195 -17.11 0.31 -7.20
C HIS A 195 -17.92 -0.96 -7.43
N SER A 196 -17.49 -1.79 -8.40
CA SER A 196 -18.10 -3.12 -8.61
C SER A 196 -18.04 -3.97 -7.33
N LYS A 197 -18.87 -5.02 -7.25
CA LYS A 197 -18.91 -5.91 -6.08
C LYS A 197 -17.53 -6.50 -5.77
N GLU A 198 -16.79 -6.91 -6.80
CA GLU A 198 -15.46 -7.51 -6.69
C GLU A 198 -14.43 -6.51 -6.19
N SER A 199 -14.38 -5.32 -6.80
CA SER A 199 -13.48 -4.23 -6.41
C SER A 199 -13.78 -3.75 -4.99
N THR A 200 -15.06 -3.63 -4.63
CA THR A 200 -15.53 -3.29 -3.29
C THR A 200 -15.10 -4.34 -2.27
N ALA A 201 -15.30 -5.64 -2.53
CA ALA A 201 -14.88 -6.69 -1.62
C ALA A 201 -13.36 -6.65 -1.34
N PHE A 202 -12.54 -6.41 -2.37
CA PHE A 202 -11.10 -6.25 -2.19
C PHE A 202 -10.75 -4.98 -1.39
N LEU A 203 -11.33 -3.83 -1.73
CA LEU A 203 -11.10 -2.56 -1.04
C LEU A 203 -11.53 -2.63 0.43
N HIS A 204 -12.71 -3.16 0.74
CA HIS A 204 -13.16 -3.32 2.13
C HIS A 204 -12.22 -4.22 2.94
N ARG A 205 -11.75 -5.32 2.35
CA ARG A 205 -10.72 -6.16 2.99
C ARG A 205 -9.44 -5.37 3.30
N MET A 206 -9.04 -4.42 2.44
CA MET A 206 -7.86 -3.59 2.70
C MET A 206 -8.05 -2.59 3.85
N ARG A 207 -9.30 -2.26 4.24
CA ARG A 207 -9.55 -1.45 5.44
C ARG A 207 -9.05 -2.15 6.70
N ASP A 208 -9.09 -3.48 6.77
CA ASP A 208 -8.57 -4.26 7.92
C ASP A 208 -7.06 -4.09 8.15
N TYR A 209 -6.34 -3.53 7.18
CA TYR A 209 -4.90 -3.26 7.21
C TYR A 209 -4.61 -1.78 7.50
N MET A 210 -5.64 -0.98 7.79
CA MET A 210 -5.53 0.43 8.16
C MET A 210 -5.65 0.61 9.68
N PRO A 211 -4.98 1.62 10.27
CA PRO A 211 -5.16 1.96 11.67
C PRO A 211 -6.66 2.15 12.02
N PRO A 212 -7.13 1.73 13.21
CA PRO A 212 -8.54 1.82 13.59
C PRO A 212 -9.15 3.21 13.41
N HIS A 213 -8.45 4.28 13.80
CA HIS A 213 -8.92 5.66 13.62
C HIS A 213 -9.05 6.07 12.15
N HIS A 214 -8.24 5.49 11.25
CA HIS A 214 -8.34 5.75 9.82
C HIS A 214 -9.55 5.03 9.21
N ARG A 215 -9.87 3.82 9.68
CA ARG A 215 -11.10 3.11 9.29
C ARG A 215 -12.33 3.87 9.73
N ALA A 216 -12.37 4.26 11.00
CA ALA A 216 -13.46 5.04 11.57
C ALA A 216 -13.68 6.35 10.79
N PHE A 217 -12.62 7.02 10.38
CA PHE A 217 -12.71 8.22 9.53
C PHE A 217 -13.38 7.95 8.18
N ILE A 218 -13.04 6.85 7.50
CA ILE A 218 -13.69 6.47 6.23
C ILE A 218 -15.17 6.15 6.46
N GLU A 219 -15.49 5.43 7.53
CA GLU A 219 -16.87 5.07 7.91
C GLU A 219 -17.71 6.31 8.26
N GLU A 220 -17.11 7.31 8.90
CA GLU A 220 -17.75 8.59 9.18
C GLU A 220 -18.14 9.30 7.88
N ILE A 221 -17.22 9.41 6.91
CA ILE A 221 -17.52 9.98 5.58
C ILE A 221 -18.64 9.20 4.89
N GLN A 222 -18.57 7.87 4.93
CA GLN A 222 -19.58 7.00 4.32
C GLN A 222 -20.97 7.18 4.94
N SER A 223 -21.05 7.44 6.24
CA SER A 223 -22.31 7.67 6.96
C SER A 223 -22.88 9.08 6.79
N ALA A 224 -22.07 10.03 6.32
CA ALA A 224 -22.48 11.42 6.15
C ALA A 224 -23.45 11.59 4.96
N PRO A 225 -24.24 12.68 4.93
CA PRO A 225 -25.09 12.98 3.78
C PRO A 225 -24.29 13.07 2.48
N SER A 226 -24.82 12.48 1.40
CA SER A 226 -24.11 12.44 0.11
C SER A 226 -23.85 13.83 -0.45
N LEU A 227 -22.57 14.17 -0.59
CA LEU A 227 -22.11 15.39 -1.27
C LEU A 227 -22.64 15.44 -2.71
N LYS A 228 -22.58 14.31 -3.44
CA LYS A 228 -23.06 14.22 -4.82
C LYS A 228 -24.55 14.54 -4.92
N GLN A 229 -25.38 13.99 -4.03
CA GLN A 229 -26.81 14.27 -4.01
C GLN A 229 -27.12 15.72 -3.66
N HIS A 230 -26.38 16.30 -2.70
CA HIS A 230 -26.51 17.71 -2.36
C HIS A 230 -26.25 18.61 -3.58
N ILE A 231 -25.16 18.36 -4.31
CA ILE A 231 -24.79 19.12 -5.51
C ILE A 231 -25.84 18.99 -6.63
N LEU A 232 -26.38 17.77 -6.85
CA LEU A 232 -27.46 17.54 -7.81
C LEU A 232 -28.72 18.33 -7.44
N SER A 233 -29.11 18.30 -6.16
CA SER A 233 -30.30 18.99 -5.67
C SER A 233 -30.19 20.51 -5.68
N SER A 234 -28.97 21.05 -5.56
CA SER A 234 -28.77 22.50 -5.46
C SER A 234 -28.85 23.22 -6.80
N GLY A 235 -28.76 22.51 -7.93
CA GLY A 235 -28.69 23.10 -9.28
C GLY A 235 -27.50 24.04 -9.50
N ASN A 236 -26.50 24.02 -8.61
CA ASN A 236 -25.41 25.00 -8.61
C ASN A 236 -24.29 24.54 -9.55
N GLU A 237 -24.20 25.21 -10.69
CA GLU A 237 -23.21 24.87 -11.72
C GLU A 237 -21.76 24.96 -11.24
N LYS A 238 -21.42 25.94 -10.38
CA LYS A 238 -20.06 26.06 -9.84
C LYS A 238 -19.69 24.87 -8.96
N LEU A 239 -20.63 24.38 -8.14
CA LEU A 239 -20.42 23.19 -7.30
C LEU A 239 -20.27 21.93 -8.16
N ARG A 240 -21.11 21.80 -9.20
CA ARG A 240 -21.01 20.69 -10.17
C ARG A 240 -19.66 20.67 -10.88
N ILE A 241 -19.19 21.83 -11.36
CA ILE A 241 -17.86 21.96 -12.01
C ILE A 241 -16.75 21.57 -11.03
N ALA A 242 -16.78 22.08 -9.79
CA ALA A 242 -15.77 21.77 -8.79
C ALA A 242 -15.75 20.27 -8.43
N TYR A 243 -16.92 19.65 -8.25
CA TYR A 243 -17.04 18.21 -8.02
C TYR A 243 -16.50 17.39 -9.21
N ASN A 244 -16.88 17.74 -10.44
CA ASN A 244 -16.40 17.05 -11.64
C ASN A 244 -14.89 17.20 -11.83
N GLN A 245 -14.29 18.32 -11.39
CA GLN A 245 -12.84 18.50 -11.34
C GLN A 245 -12.20 17.54 -10.34
N CYS A 246 -12.78 17.35 -9.15
CA CYS A 246 -12.27 16.39 -8.15
C CYS A 246 -12.29 14.95 -8.70
N VAL A 247 -13.41 14.56 -9.31
CA VAL A 247 -13.57 13.24 -9.95
C VAL A 247 -12.56 13.05 -11.07
N SER A 248 -12.35 14.07 -11.91
CA SER A 248 -11.37 14.02 -13.01
C SER A 248 -9.94 13.86 -12.48
N VAL A 249 -9.54 14.62 -11.46
CA VAL A 249 -8.21 14.50 -10.85
C VAL A 249 -7.99 13.09 -10.25
N LEU A 250 -9.01 12.50 -9.62
CA LEU A 250 -8.92 11.13 -9.10
C LEU A 250 -8.82 10.10 -10.24
N ALA A 251 -9.56 10.29 -11.34
CA ALA A 251 -9.46 9.46 -12.53
C ALA A 251 -8.08 9.55 -13.21
N ASP A 252 -7.49 10.74 -13.24
CA ASP A 252 -6.14 10.98 -13.78
C ASP A 252 -5.08 10.32 -12.92
N LEU A 253 -5.18 10.42 -11.59
CA LEU A 253 -4.31 9.70 -10.67
C LEU A 253 -4.35 8.18 -10.92
N ARG A 254 -5.55 7.61 -11.10
CA ARG A 254 -5.74 6.18 -11.40
C ARG A 254 -5.19 5.80 -12.77
N THR A 255 -5.33 6.68 -13.75
CA THR A 255 -4.76 6.50 -15.09
C THR A 255 -3.23 6.48 -15.03
N TYR A 256 -2.62 7.41 -14.29
CA TYR A 256 -1.18 7.43 -14.04
C TYR A 256 -0.73 6.17 -13.29
N HIS A 257 -1.46 5.73 -12.27
CA HIS A 257 -1.13 4.52 -11.53
C HIS A 257 -1.13 3.26 -12.43
N ILE A 258 -2.10 3.14 -13.35
CA ILE A 258 -2.09 2.06 -14.35
C ILE A 258 -0.85 2.11 -15.23
N ALA A 259 -0.40 3.30 -15.65
CA ALA A 259 0.81 3.45 -16.45
C ALA A 259 2.06 3.03 -15.68
N ILE A 260 2.18 3.44 -14.41
CA ILE A 260 3.26 3.00 -13.50
C ILE A 260 3.24 1.48 -13.36
N VAL A 261 2.10 0.88 -13.03
CA VAL A 261 1.97 -0.57 -12.88
C VAL A 261 2.31 -1.32 -14.17
N THR A 262 1.91 -0.78 -15.32
CA THR A 262 2.27 -1.36 -16.63
C THR A 262 3.79 -1.38 -16.81
N LYS A 263 4.49 -0.27 -16.51
CA LYS A 263 5.95 -0.18 -16.63
C LYS A 263 6.69 -1.08 -15.62
N PHE A 264 6.30 -1.01 -14.36
CA PHE A 264 7.00 -1.64 -13.23
C PHE A 264 6.65 -3.12 -13.03
N ILE A 265 5.55 -3.60 -13.60
CA ILE A 265 5.12 -4.99 -13.44
C ILE A 265 5.01 -5.70 -14.78
N VAL A 266 4.16 -5.21 -15.69
CA VAL A 266 3.87 -5.93 -16.95
C VAL A 266 5.08 -5.95 -17.89
N ILE A 267 5.64 -4.78 -18.18
CA ILE A 267 6.82 -4.66 -19.05
C ILE A 267 8.05 -5.29 -18.38
N ALA A 268 8.24 -5.05 -17.08
CA ALA A 268 9.33 -5.66 -16.32
C ALA A 268 9.27 -7.20 -16.33
N ALA A 269 8.08 -7.79 -16.16
CA ALA A 269 7.86 -9.24 -16.27
C ALA A 269 8.22 -9.78 -17.66
N ALA A 270 7.77 -9.11 -18.72
CA ALA A 270 8.07 -9.49 -20.09
C ALA A 270 9.58 -9.43 -20.37
N ASN A 271 10.26 -8.36 -19.91
CA ASN A 271 11.70 -8.20 -20.03
C ASN A 271 12.47 -9.27 -19.26
N ALA A 272 12.02 -9.63 -18.06
CA ALA A 272 12.62 -10.69 -17.26
C ALA A 272 12.48 -12.07 -17.95
N LYS A 273 11.30 -12.37 -18.51
CA LYS A 273 11.06 -13.58 -19.31
C LYS A 273 12.00 -13.66 -20.53
N ALA A 274 12.14 -12.56 -21.26
CA ALA A 274 13.01 -12.50 -22.45
C ALA A 274 14.51 -12.67 -22.13
N LYS A 275 14.92 -12.43 -20.89
CA LYS A 275 16.32 -12.56 -20.43
C LYS A 275 16.65 -13.91 -19.80
N LYS A 276 15.70 -14.86 -19.69
CA LYS A 276 15.97 -16.22 -19.19
C LYS A 276 17.09 -16.87 -20.01
N GLY A 277 18.23 -17.16 -19.36
CA GLY A 277 19.43 -17.76 -19.97
C GLY A 277 20.70 -16.90 -19.95
N LYS A 278 20.66 -15.65 -19.45
CA LYS A 278 21.87 -14.82 -19.22
C LYS A 278 22.01 -14.50 -17.73
N PRO A 279 23.19 -14.70 -17.11
CA PRO A 279 23.39 -14.35 -15.70
C PRO A 279 23.19 -12.84 -15.51
N SER A 280 22.24 -12.46 -14.67
CA SER A 280 22.00 -11.07 -14.30
C SER A 280 22.95 -10.67 -13.18
N HIS A 281 23.96 -9.87 -13.50
CA HIS A 281 24.73 -9.15 -12.49
C HIS A 281 23.88 -8.02 -11.93
N TRP A 282 23.15 -8.26 -10.85
CA TRP A 282 22.60 -7.18 -10.03
C TRP A 282 23.23 -7.30 -8.63
N ALA A 283 23.58 -6.14 -8.06
CA ALA A 283 24.43 -5.91 -6.90
C ALA A 283 24.61 -7.07 -5.88
N GLY A 284 25.85 -7.57 -5.76
CA GLY A 284 26.25 -8.56 -4.76
C GLY A 284 26.03 -10.00 -5.23
N ASN A 285 26.70 -10.97 -4.59
CA ASN A 285 26.75 -12.39 -4.98
C ASN A 285 25.41 -13.16 -4.93
N PHE A 286 24.25 -12.51 -5.00
CA PHE A 286 22.94 -13.16 -4.91
C PHE A 286 22.24 -13.19 -6.27
N GLN A 287 21.92 -14.39 -6.73
CA GLN A 287 21.13 -14.60 -7.95
C GLN A 287 19.63 -14.56 -7.58
N ILE A 288 19.01 -13.38 -7.53
CA ILE A 288 17.55 -13.30 -7.31
C ILE A 288 16.83 -13.59 -8.63
N ASN A 289 16.11 -14.71 -8.63
CA ASN A 289 15.11 -15.00 -9.64
C ASN A 289 13.85 -14.17 -9.39
N PRO A 290 13.24 -13.55 -10.42
CA PRO A 290 12.02 -12.79 -10.22
C PRO A 290 10.87 -13.67 -9.69
N PRO A 291 10.04 -13.15 -8.78
CA PRO A 291 8.95 -13.91 -8.16
C PRO A 291 7.93 -14.36 -9.21
N SER A 292 7.79 -15.67 -9.36
CA SER A 292 6.88 -16.32 -10.30
C SER A 292 5.42 -16.22 -9.84
N SER A 293 5.18 -16.31 -8.52
CA SER A 293 3.84 -16.25 -7.93
C SER A 293 3.15 -14.89 -8.13
N LEU A 294 3.96 -13.84 -8.37
CA LEU A 294 3.52 -12.45 -8.54
C LEU A 294 3.44 -12.00 -9.99
N GLN A 295 3.60 -12.90 -10.96
CA GLN A 295 3.65 -12.52 -12.37
C GLN A 295 2.38 -11.80 -12.87
N GLU A 296 1.21 -12.25 -12.41
CA GLU A 296 -0.11 -11.71 -12.81
C GLU A 296 -0.89 -11.11 -11.63
N ARG A 297 -0.30 -11.10 -10.44
CA ARG A 297 -0.94 -10.73 -9.18
C ARG A 297 -0.23 -9.60 -8.46
N GLY A 298 -1.01 -8.71 -7.87
CA GLY A 298 -0.49 -7.70 -6.96
C GLY A 298 -0.02 -8.36 -5.66
N THR A 299 0.86 -7.68 -4.93
CA THR A 299 1.34 -8.11 -3.61
C THR A 299 0.22 -8.25 -2.57
N GLY A 300 -0.88 -7.50 -2.76
CA GLY A 300 -2.12 -7.66 -1.98
C GLY A 300 -3.07 -8.78 -2.45
N GLY A 301 -2.74 -9.51 -3.53
CA GLY A 301 -3.48 -10.69 -4.01
C GLY A 301 -4.50 -10.45 -5.15
N SER A 302 -4.68 -9.21 -5.64
CA SER A 302 -5.63 -8.93 -6.73
C SER A 302 -5.06 -9.14 -8.13
N GLY A 303 -5.94 -9.39 -9.11
CA GLY A 303 -5.61 -9.29 -10.53
C GLY A 303 -5.32 -7.84 -10.90
N ILE A 304 -4.06 -7.55 -11.22
CA ILE A 304 -3.52 -6.18 -11.16
C ILE A 304 -4.27 -5.21 -12.09
N LEU A 305 -4.27 -5.49 -13.39
CA LEU A 305 -4.78 -4.53 -14.38
C LEU A 305 -6.32 -4.48 -14.42
N SER A 306 -6.99 -5.62 -14.23
CA SER A 306 -8.46 -5.67 -14.23
C SER A 306 -9.03 -4.86 -13.07
N PHE A 307 -8.49 -5.04 -11.87
CA PHE A 307 -8.88 -4.26 -10.70
C PHE A 307 -8.64 -2.76 -10.90
N LEU A 308 -7.44 -2.36 -11.32
CA LEU A 308 -7.12 -0.94 -11.48
C LEU A 308 -7.96 -0.25 -12.57
N LYS A 309 -8.22 -0.95 -13.69
CA LYS A 309 -9.10 -0.43 -14.75
C LYS A 309 -10.54 -0.29 -14.25
N SER A 310 -11.07 -1.29 -13.54
CA SER A 310 -12.40 -1.25 -12.94
C SER A 310 -12.55 -0.03 -12.03
N VAL A 311 -11.63 0.15 -11.07
CA VAL A 311 -11.66 1.28 -10.13
C VAL A 311 -11.56 2.63 -10.84
N ARG A 312 -10.71 2.76 -11.88
CA ARG A 312 -10.61 3.97 -12.71
C ARG A 312 -11.91 4.27 -13.44
N ASP A 313 -12.45 3.27 -14.13
CA ASP A 313 -13.60 3.45 -15.02
C ASP A 313 -14.86 3.78 -14.21
N THR A 314 -15.05 3.17 -13.03
CA THR A 314 -16.08 3.57 -12.07
C THR A 314 -15.93 5.04 -11.64
N THR A 315 -14.71 5.50 -11.30
CA THR A 315 -14.54 6.92 -10.94
C THR A 315 -14.84 7.85 -12.11
N ARG A 316 -14.49 7.51 -13.34
CA ARG A 316 -14.88 8.31 -14.52
C ARG A 316 -16.40 8.40 -14.69
N ALA A 317 -17.11 7.30 -14.45
CA ALA A 317 -18.57 7.29 -14.44
C ALA A 317 -19.19 8.09 -13.28
N GLY A 318 -18.37 8.50 -12.30
CA GLY A 318 -18.78 9.35 -11.18
C GLY A 318 -19.07 10.81 -11.57
N ILE A 319 -18.67 11.25 -12.77
CA ILE A 319 -18.93 12.59 -13.30
C ILE A 319 -20.44 12.84 -13.39
N ILE A 320 -20.89 13.99 -12.89
CA ILE A 320 -22.26 14.46 -13.07
C ILE A 320 -22.40 15.00 -14.48
N GLN A 321 -23.22 14.34 -15.30
CA GLN A 321 -23.61 14.82 -16.62
C GLN A 321 -24.67 15.94 -16.46
N GLY A 322 -24.56 16.95 -17.32
CA GLY A 322 -25.50 18.07 -17.41
C GLY A 322 -26.42 17.90 -18.60
#